data_AF-A0A5B8LW69-F1
#
_entry.id   AF-A0A5B8LW69-F1
#
_cell.length_a   1.000
_cell.length_b   1.000
_cell.length_c   1.000
_cell.angle_alpha   90.00
_cell.angle_beta   90.00
_cell.angle_gamma   90.00
#
_symmetry.space_group_name_H-M   'P 1'
#
loop_
_entity.id
_entity.type
_entity.pdbx_description
1 polymer ?
#
loop_
_entity_poly.entity_id
_entity_poly.type
_entity_poly.pdbx_seq_one_letter_code
_entity_poly.pdbx_strand_id
1 'polypeptide(L)'
;MGRSFVTALLLASCSAFVVSPASAETLRMAYGTAPVSADPYPYSDTQTGSLAEHVFEMLVGLDDAPLLATEWAWDSPTSIVFNLREGVSFFQWRALRGARRGLQHVPHDVSRRWPRQCRDLGAWARHQCRCGG
;
A
#
# COMPACT_ATOMS: atom_id res chain seq x y z
N MET A 1 -56.73 -24.21 6.04
CA MET A 1 -55.40 -23.65 6.38
C MET A 1 -54.33 -24.65 5.99
N GLY A 2 -53.33 -24.34 5.16
CA GLY A 2 -52.28 -25.35 4.89
C GLY A 2 -51.29 -25.04 3.76
N ARG A 3 -51.65 -24.23 2.76
CA ARG A 3 -50.74 -23.90 1.65
C ARG A 3 -49.86 -22.68 1.96
N SER A 4 -50.43 -21.66 2.62
CA SER A 4 -49.73 -20.42 2.99
C SER A 4 -48.65 -20.63 4.05
N PHE A 5 -48.82 -21.61 4.94
CA PHE A 5 -47.85 -21.91 5.99
C PHE A 5 -46.61 -22.64 5.44
N VAL A 6 -46.81 -23.51 4.46
CA VAL A 6 -45.71 -24.23 3.77
C VAL A 6 -44.89 -23.26 2.92
N THR A 7 -45.52 -22.31 2.23
CA THR A 7 -44.80 -21.24 1.50
C THR A 7 -44.03 -20.31 2.42
N ALA A 8 -44.56 -19.99 3.61
CA ALA A 8 -43.84 -19.16 4.59
C ALA A 8 -42.61 -19.88 5.15
N LEU A 9 -42.68 -21.20 5.37
CA LEU A 9 -41.55 -22.01 5.82
C LEU A 9 -40.46 -22.14 4.74
N LEU A 10 -40.83 -22.26 3.46
CA LEU A 10 -39.88 -22.34 2.35
C LEU A 10 -39.13 -21.02 2.12
N LEU A 11 -39.81 -19.86 2.23
CA LEU A 11 -39.12 -18.56 2.16
C LEU A 11 -38.20 -18.32 3.37
N ALA A 12 -38.60 -18.76 4.57
CA ALA A 12 -37.75 -18.66 5.75
C ALA A 12 -36.49 -19.56 5.67
N SER A 13 -36.59 -20.71 5.01
CA SER A 13 -35.46 -21.64 4.84
C SER A 13 -34.39 -21.13 3.86
N CYS A 14 -34.73 -20.26 2.91
CA CYS A 14 -33.76 -19.66 1.98
C CYS A 14 -32.91 -18.55 2.61
N SER A 15 -33.35 -17.94 3.71
CA SER A 15 -32.60 -16.89 4.41
C SER A 15 -31.46 -17.41 5.29
N ALA A 16 -31.32 -18.74 5.45
CA ALA A 16 -30.29 -19.35 6.30
C ALA A 16 -28.92 -19.53 5.61
N PHE A 17 -28.80 -19.25 4.31
CA PHE A 17 -27.51 -19.17 3.63
C PHE A 17 -26.83 -17.81 3.87
N VAL A 18 -26.71 -17.43 5.15
CA VAL A 18 -25.83 -16.34 5.54
C VAL A 18 -24.41 -16.81 5.22
N VAL A 19 -23.82 -16.23 4.17
CA VAL A 19 -22.40 -16.40 3.87
C VAL A 19 -21.64 -15.97 5.11
N SER A 20 -21.08 -16.94 5.84
CA SER A 20 -20.24 -16.64 6.98
C SER A 20 -18.93 -16.09 6.40
N PRO A 21 -18.47 -14.88 6.79
CA PRO A 21 -17.16 -14.42 6.36
C PRO A 21 -16.13 -15.42 6.90
N ALA A 22 -15.40 -16.04 5.97
CA ALA A 22 -14.35 -16.99 6.27
C ALA A 22 -13.29 -16.36 7.20
N SER A 23 -12.76 -17.19 8.08
CA SER A 23 -11.71 -16.86 9.05
C SER A 23 -10.43 -16.37 8.37
N ALA A 24 -9.47 -15.85 9.14
CA ALA A 24 -8.20 -15.35 8.63
C ALA A 24 -7.48 -16.39 7.73
N GLU A 25 -7.67 -16.26 6.42
CA GLU A 25 -7.12 -17.17 5.43
C GLU A 25 -5.64 -16.86 5.21
N THR A 26 -4.79 -17.87 5.42
CA THR A 26 -3.36 -17.74 5.09
C THR A 26 -3.14 -18.10 3.64
N LEU A 27 -2.97 -17.08 2.81
CA LEU A 27 -2.56 -17.26 1.42
C LEU A 27 -1.05 -17.52 1.34
N ARG A 28 -0.66 -18.65 0.73
CA ARG A 28 0.75 -19.00 0.49
C ARG A 28 1.06 -18.83 -1.00
N MET A 29 1.94 -17.89 -1.32
CA MET A 29 2.39 -17.61 -2.69
C MET A 29 3.85 -18.04 -2.85
N ALA A 30 4.17 -18.64 -4.00
CA ALA A 30 5.54 -18.94 -4.40
C ALA A 30 5.93 -18.04 -5.58
N TYR A 31 7.15 -17.51 -5.53
CA TYR A 31 7.72 -16.71 -6.61
C TYR A 31 8.74 -17.55 -7.40
N GLY A 32 8.84 -17.31 -8.71
CA GLY A 32 9.81 -18.01 -9.57
C GLY A 32 11.26 -17.67 -9.23
N THR A 33 11.48 -16.46 -8.72
CA THR A 33 12.74 -16.01 -8.11
C THR A 33 12.41 -15.18 -6.88
N ALA A 34 13.32 -15.08 -5.92
CA ALA A 34 13.12 -14.20 -4.77
C ALA A 34 13.00 -12.74 -5.23
N PRO A 35 12.01 -11.97 -4.74
CA PRO A 35 11.97 -10.52 -4.90
C PRO A 35 13.24 -9.87 -4.37
N VAL A 36 13.76 -8.88 -5.09
CA VAL A 36 15.08 -8.28 -4.82
C VAL A 36 15.00 -7.18 -3.75
N SER A 37 13.85 -6.50 -3.65
CA SER A 37 13.62 -5.42 -2.69
C SER A 37 12.14 -5.31 -2.35
N ALA A 38 11.84 -4.73 -1.18
CA ALA A 38 10.49 -4.29 -0.83
C ALA A 38 10.32 -2.76 -1.01
N ASP A 39 11.40 -2.04 -1.32
CA ASP A 39 11.32 -0.63 -1.76
C ASP A 39 10.72 -0.59 -3.17
N PRO A 40 9.64 0.20 -3.42
CA PRO A 40 9.02 0.32 -4.73
C PRO A 40 9.96 0.87 -5.82
N TYR A 41 11.13 1.40 -5.44
CA TYR A 41 12.19 1.81 -6.34
C TYR A 41 13.50 1.08 -5.97
N PRO A 42 14.41 0.71 -6.91
CA PRO A 42 14.44 0.98 -8.35
C PRO A 42 14.04 -0.18 -9.27
N TYR A 43 13.57 -1.31 -8.73
CA TYR A 43 13.47 -2.55 -9.48
C TYR A 43 12.13 -2.68 -10.20
N SER A 44 12.16 -3.17 -11.44
CA SER A 44 10.99 -3.39 -12.30
C SER A 44 10.83 -4.85 -12.76
N ASP A 45 11.49 -5.79 -12.08
CA ASP A 45 11.30 -7.21 -12.37
C ASP A 45 9.92 -7.70 -11.90
N THR A 46 9.43 -8.78 -12.51
CA THR A 46 8.07 -9.25 -12.31
C THR A 46 7.79 -9.77 -10.89
N GLN A 47 8.79 -10.34 -10.21
CA GLN A 47 8.60 -10.91 -8.88
C GLN A 47 8.61 -9.80 -7.82
N THR A 48 9.49 -8.81 -7.96
CA THR A 48 9.47 -7.60 -7.12
C THR A 48 8.21 -6.77 -7.36
N GLY A 49 7.79 -6.59 -8.62
CA GLY A 49 6.57 -5.87 -8.96
C GLY A 49 5.31 -6.53 -8.40
N SER A 50 5.17 -7.85 -8.52
CA SER A 50 4.03 -8.58 -7.96
C SER A 50 3.98 -8.53 -6.43
N LEU A 51 5.13 -8.54 -5.73
CA LEU A 51 5.14 -8.26 -4.29
C LEU A 51 4.69 -6.82 -4.00
N ALA A 52 5.16 -5.85 -4.76
CA ALA A 52 4.82 -4.43 -4.59
C ALA A 52 3.31 -4.17 -4.74
N GLU A 53 2.63 -4.84 -5.67
CA GLU A 53 1.17 -4.75 -5.87
C GLU A 53 0.35 -5.19 -4.63
N HIS A 54 0.90 -6.03 -3.75
CA HIS A 54 0.24 -6.43 -2.50
C HIS A 54 0.50 -5.47 -1.33
N VAL A 55 1.55 -4.65 -1.43
CA VAL A 55 2.00 -3.77 -0.34
C VAL A 55 1.62 -2.32 -0.59
N PHE A 56 1.66 -1.88 -1.84
CA PHE A 56 1.42 -0.51 -2.28
C PHE A 56 0.26 -0.43 -3.25
N GLU A 57 -0.46 0.68 -3.18
CA GLU A 57 -1.53 0.99 -4.11
C GLU A 57 -1.11 2.13 -5.04
N MET A 58 -1.40 2.00 -6.33
CA MET A 58 -1.10 3.01 -7.35
C MET A 58 -2.13 4.15 -7.34
N LEU A 59 -1.76 5.31 -7.91
CA LEU A 59 -2.70 6.42 -8.10
C LEU A 59 -3.80 6.05 -9.11
N VAL A 60 -3.40 5.45 -10.23
CA VAL A 60 -4.24 5.06 -11.36
C VAL A 60 -3.79 3.66 -11.80
N GLY A 61 -4.72 2.83 -12.24
CA GLY A 61 -4.45 1.49 -12.77
C GLY A 61 -3.71 1.54 -14.12
N LEU A 62 -3.17 0.40 -14.53
CA LEU A 62 -2.54 0.24 -15.85
C LEU A 62 -3.52 0.44 -17.02
N ASP A 63 -4.81 0.26 -16.76
CA ASP A 63 -5.94 0.41 -17.67
C ASP A 63 -6.66 1.77 -17.51
N ASP A 64 -5.99 2.76 -16.91
CA ASP A 64 -6.56 4.05 -16.52
C ASP A 64 -7.75 3.95 -15.54
N ALA A 65 -7.93 2.80 -14.86
CA ALA A 65 -8.96 2.65 -13.85
C ALA A 65 -8.64 3.48 -12.59
N PRO A 66 -9.64 4.08 -11.92
CA PRO A 66 -9.43 4.80 -10.68
C PRO A 66 -9.02 3.84 -9.55
N LEU A 67 -7.95 4.19 -8.83
CA LEU A 67 -7.47 3.48 -7.64
C LEU A 67 -7.47 4.45 -6.45
N LEU A 68 -6.30 4.98 -6.09
CA LEU A 68 -6.18 6.01 -5.05
C LEU A 68 -6.75 7.35 -5.51
N ALA A 69 -6.53 7.69 -6.77
CA ALA A 69 -7.09 8.87 -7.41
C ALA A 69 -8.41 8.52 -8.09
N THR A 70 -9.46 9.28 -7.78
CA THR A 70 -10.78 9.18 -8.41
C THR A 70 -10.90 10.06 -9.65
N GLU A 71 -10.13 11.15 -9.70
CA GLU A 71 -10.05 12.05 -10.85
C GLU A 71 -8.63 12.57 -10.99
N TRP A 72 -8.21 12.84 -12.23
CA TRP A 72 -6.94 13.46 -12.53
C TRP A 72 -7.03 14.32 -13.77
N ALA A 73 -6.36 15.47 -13.76
CA ALA A 73 -6.34 16.39 -14.88
C ALA A 73 -5.01 17.13 -14.97
N TRP A 74 -4.61 17.45 -16.20
CA TRP A 74 -3.49 18.36 -16.46
C TRP A 74 -3.91 19.79 -16.12
N ASP A 75 -3.17 20.43 -15.23
CA ASP A 75 -3.33 21.85 -14.86
C ASP A 75 -2.40 22.75 -15.71
N SER A 76 -1.28 22.20 -16.16
CA SER A 76 -0.33 22.86 -17.07
C SER A 76 0.43 21.81 -17.89
N PRO A 77 1.27 22.18 -18.87
CA PRO A 77 2.08 21.22 -19.63
C PRO A 77 3.03 20.34 -18.79
N THR A 78 3.26 20.69 -17.53
CA THR A 78 4.19 19.98 -16.62
C THR A 78 3.56 19.66 -15.25
N SER A 79 2.26 19.88 -15.07
CA SER A 79 1.57 19.69 -13.77
C SER A 79 0.28 18.89 -13.94
N ILE A 80 0.14 17.84 -13.13
CA ILE A 80 -1.08 17.03 -13.03
C ILE A 80 -1.60 17.16 -11.60
N VAL A 81 -2.92 17.36 -11.47
CA VAL A 81 -3.63 17.35 -10.20
C VAL A 81 -4.41 16.05 -10.09
N PHE A 82 -4.23 15.34 -8.98
CA PHE A 82 -4.96 14.11 -8.64
C PHE A 82 -5.89 14.38 -7.46
N ASN A 83 -7.18 14.08 -7.63
CA ASN A 83 -8.16 14.05 -6.56
C ASN A 83 -8.18 12.65 -5.95
N LEU A 84 -7.82 12.54 -4.68
CA LEU A 84 -7.78 11.26 -3.97
C LEU A 84 -9.13 10.94 -3.35
N ARG A 85 -9.47 9.65 -3.25
CA ARG A 85 -10.66 9.21 -2.50
C ARG A 85 -10.56 9.60 -1.02
N GLU A 86 -11.72 9.74 -0.37
CA GLU A 86 -11.76 10.04 1.06
C GLU A 86 -11.30 8.84 1.91
N GLY A 87 -10.80 9.12 3.11
CA GLY A 87 -10.46 8.09 4.10
C GLY A 87 -9.14 7.35 3.87
N VAL A 88 -8.24 7.84 3.00
CA VAL A 88 -6.96 7.16 2.78
C VAL A 88 -6.04 7.24 4.00
N SER A 89 -5.62 6.07 4.48
CA SER A 89 -4.67 5.90 5.58
C SER A 89 -3.49 5.01 5.19
N PHE A 90 -2.31 5.31 5.71
CA PHE A 90 -1.15 4.43 5.64
C PHE A 90 -1.09 3.45 6.81
N PHE A 91 -0.34 2.37 6.62
CA PHE A 91 -0.13 1.29 7.59
C PHE A 91 0.29 1.75 9.00
N GLN A 92 0.99 2.90 9.12
CA GLN A 92 1.37 3.51 10.41
C GLN A 92 0.53 4.77 10.72
N TRP A 93 -0.79 4.63 10.56
CA TRP A 93 -1.86 5.56 10.97
C TRP A 93 -1.71 7.02 10.51
N ARG A 94 -1.06 7.24 9.37
CA ARG A 94 -0.92 8.58 8.80
C ARG A 94 -1.92 8.76 7.69
N ALA A 95 -2.74 9.80 7.77
CA ALA A 95 -3.57 10.20 6.64
C ALA A 95 -2.67 10.68 5.50
N LEU A 96 -3.03 10.33 4.27
CA LEU A 96 -2.49 11.01 3.09
C LEU A 96 -2.93 12.47 3.15
N ARG A 97 -2.00 13.37 3.48
CA ARG A 97 -2.21 14.81 3.33
C ARG A 97 -1.60 15.24 2.01
N GLY A 98 -2.38 16.00 1.23
CA GLY A 98 -1.99 16.52 -0.08
C GLY A 98 -0.54 16.98 -0.09
N ALA A 99 0.32 16.15 -0.65
CA ALA A 99 1.74 16.39 -0.66
C ALA A 99 2.04 17.39 -1.78
N ARG A 100 1.94 18.69 -1.47
CA ARG A 100 2.73 19.72 -2.18
C ARG A 100 4.20 19.62 -1.76
N ARG A 101 4.77 18.43 -1.94
CA ARG A 101 6.22 18.24 -2.04
C ARG A 101 6.40 17.54 -3.36
N GLY A 102 6.85 18.31 -4.36
CA GLY A 102 7.23 17.74 -5.65
C GLY A 102 8.17 16.57 -5.44
N LEU A 103 8.25 15.68 -6.44
CA LEU A 103 9.31 14.67 -6.55
C LEU A 103 10.66 15.38 -6.41
N GLN A 104 11.12 15.54 -5.18
CA GLN A 104 12.43 16.06 -4.89
C GLN A 104 13.36 14.89 -5.14
N HIS A 105 14.18 15.06 -6.17
CA HIS A 105 15.40 14.30 -6.41
C HIS A 105 16.00 13.85 -5.08
N VAL A 106 15.88 12.55 -4.79
CA VAL A 106 16.57 11.93 -3.65
C VAL A 106 18.06 11.99 -4.00
N PRO A 107 18.88 12.76 -3.28
CA PRO A 107 20.30 12.85 -3.60
C PRO A 107 20.94 11.48 -3.37
N HIS A 108 21.62 10.94 -4.38
CA HIS A 108 22.34 9.67 -4.32
C HIS A 108 23.64 9.72 -3.47
N ASP A 109 23.88 10.80 -2.71
CA ASP A 109 25.06 10.93 -1.85
C ASP A 109 24.68 10.87 -0.36
N VAL A 110 24.63 9.66 0.18
CA VAL A 110 24.42 9.37 1.61
C VAL A 110 25.69 9.65 2.44
N SER A 111 26.84 9.93 1.81
CA SER A 111 28.13 10.04 2.52
C SER A 111 28.33 11.36 3.27
N ARG A 112 27.58 12.42 2.96
CA ARG A 112 27.85 13.78 3.47
C ARG A 112 26.96 14.27 4.62
N ARG A 113 26.04 13.45 5.13
CA ARG A 113 25.16 13.80 6.28
C ARG A 113 25.46 13.02 7.56
N TRP A 114 26.42 12.10 7.57
CA TRP A 114 26.74 11.31 8.76
C TRP A 114 27.55 12.00 9.89
N PRO A 115 28.37 13.06 9.69
CA PRO A 115 29.29 13.49 10.76
C PRO A 115 28.69 14.38 11.87
N ARG A 116 27.52 14.99 11.67
CA ARG A 116 26.98 15.97 12.64
C ARG A 116 25.98 15.38 13.64
N GLN A 117 25.34 14.25 13.31
CA GLN A 117 24.25 13.71 14.12
C GLN A 117 24.73 12.78 15.26
N CYS A 118 25.99 12.37 15.24
CA CYS A 118 26.56 11.50 16.28
C CYS A 118 27.09 12.24 17.51
N ARG A 119 27.15 13.59 17.51
CA ARG A 119 27.78 14.34 18.61
C ARG A 119 26.91 14.39 19.88
N ASP A 120 25.59 14.24 19.72
CA ASP A 120 24.61 14.49 20.79
C ASP A 120 23.88 13.22 21.27
N LEU A 121 24.30 12.03 20.84
CA LEU A 121 23.65 10.76 21.20
C LEU A 121 24.38 10.05 22.35
N GLY A 122 23.59 9.63 23.35
CA GLY A 122 24.04 8.96 24.57
C GLY A 122 24.78 7.63 24.32
N ALA A 123 25.45 7.12 25.36
CA ALA A 123 26.43 6.03 25.29
C ALA A 123 25.94 4.75 24.59
N TRP A 124 24.64 4.50 24.56
CA TRP A 124 24.04 3.32 23.94
C TRP A 124 24.06 3.36 22.40
N ALA A 125 24.07 4.55 21.79
CA ALA A 125 24.06 4.71 20.33
C ALA A 125 25.43 4.47 19.66
N ARG A 126 26.53 4.45 20.42
CA ARG A 126 27.89 4.28 19.88
C ARG A 126 28.18 2.86 19.37
N HIS A 127 27.46 1.85 19.85
CA HIS A 127 27.68 0.46 19.42
C HIS A 127 27.17 0.16 18.01
N GLN A 128 26.23 0.95 17.48
CA GLN A 128 25.65 0.74 16.14
C GLN A 128 26.47 1.39 15.02
N CYS A 129 27.43 2.27 15.34
CA CYS A 129 28.28 2.93 14.34
C CYS A 129 29.49 2.10 13.88
N ARG A 130 29.67 0.86 14.35
CA ARG A 130 30.89 0.06 14.15
C ARG A 130 30.75 -1.13 13.19
N CYS A 131 29.67 -1.21 12.41
CA CYS A 131 29.49 -2.25 11.41
C CYS A 131 29.47 -1.63 10.01
N GLY A 132 30.64 -1.60 9.38
CA GLY A 132 30.86 -1.06 8.05
C GLY A 132 32.35 -1.03 7.74
N GLY A 133 32.99 -2.19 7.88
CA GLY A 133 34.34 -2.46 7.38
C GLY A 133 34.24 -3.49 6.27
#